data_AF-A0A8H7QM70-F1
#
_entry.id   AF-A0A8H7QM70-F1
#
_cell.length_a   1.000
_cell.length_b   1.000
_cell.length_c   1.000
_cell.angle_alpha   90.00
_cell.angle_beta   90.00
_cell.angle_gamma   90.00
#
_symmetry.space_group_name_H-M   'P 1'
#
loop_
_entity.id
_entity.type
_entity.pdbx_description
1 polymer ?
#
loop_
_entity_poly.entity_id
_entity_poly.type
_entity_poly.pdbx_seq_one_letter_code
_entity_poly.pdbx_strand_id
1 'polypeptide(L)'
;MNKFSDNFWESLEKNGISILIERMRGAKQTCERFKHAYESRALLEEEYGKTLLQITQKQKTSSTENGSSKIAMDTMQAQFQSVAESHLHLSNLLRENIAVPLSKLLNKQRILRKELQTSIQKSYSNRQIQVHFVRRAHKRHNLEIEKANLLVQQQVSEKDKIATFKAASVTIDKLSKVYSSPWKG
;
A
#
# COMPACT_ATOMS: atom_id res chain seq x y z
N MET A 1 17.11 -11.72 10.77
CA MET A 1 15.81 -11.46 10.12
C MET A 1 15.99 -10.25 9.21
N ASN A 2 15.83 -10.41 7.90
CA ASN A 2 16.11 -9.34 6.92
C ASN A 2 15.02 -8.27 6.97
N LYS A 3 15.39 -7.00 7.15
CA LYS A 3 14.44 -5.88 7.23
C LYS A 3 14.14 -5.33 5.84
N PHE A 4 12.93 -4.81 5.62
CA PHE A 4 12.58 -4.14 4.36
C PHE A 4 13.45 -2.91 4.06
N SER A 5 13.91 -2.20 5.09
CA SER A 5 14.84 -1.08 4.96
C SER A 5 16.13 -1.47 4.23
N ASP A 6 16.54 -2.73 4.31
CA ASP A 6 17.86 -3.15 3.83
C ASP A 6 17.81 -3.65 2.39
N ASN A 7 16.60 -3.88 1.84
CA ASN A 7 16.41 -4.66 0.61
C ASN A 7 15.57 -3.95 -0.47
N PHE A 8 14.92 -2.83 -0.17
CA PHE A 8 13.98 -2.16 -1.08
C PHE A 8 14.44 -0.76 -1.52
N TRP A 9 15.73 -0.66 -1.88
CA TRP A 9 16.32 0.54 -2.47
C TRP A 9 16.07 0.62 -3.99
N GLU A 10 16.40 1.76 -4.59
CA GLU A 10 16.38 1.91 -6.05
C GLU A 10 17.63 1.29 -6.68
N SER A 11 17.42 0.50 -7.72
CA SER A 11 18.44 0.05 -8.68
C SER A 11 18.10 0.60 -10.07
N LEU A 12 19.04 0.52 -11.02
CA LEU A 12 18.83 0.94 -12.42
C LEU A 12 17.57 0.31 -13.04
N GLU A 13 17.22 -0.92 -12.64
CA GLU A 13 16.12 -1.69 -13.25
C GLU A 13 14.84 -1.71 -12.40
N LYS A 14 14.94 -1.47 -11.09
CA LYS A 14 13.82 -1.69 -10.16
C LYS A 14 13.76 -0.61 -9.09
N ASN A 15 12.57 -0.06 -8.88
CA ASN A 15 12.28 0.80 -7.75
C ASN A 15 11.70 -0.05 -6.60
N GLY A 16 12.44 -0.25 -5.52
CA GLY A 16 11.97 -1.04 -4.38
C GLY A 16 10.64 -0.53 -3.79
N ILE A 17 10.38 0.77 -3.88
CA ILE A 17 9.13 1.36 -3.38
C ILE A 17 7.92 0.92 -4.22
N SER A 18 8.06 0.81 -5.55
CA SER A 18 6.95 0.37 -6.39
C SER A 18 6.57 -1.08 -6.09
N ILE A 19 7.55 -1.94 -5.80
CA ILE A 19 7.33 -3.33 -5.37
C ILE A 19 6.56 -3.38 -4.05
N LEU A 20 6.93 -2.54 -3.07
CA LEU A 20 6.22 -2.48 -1.79
C LEU A 20 4.78 -1.98 -1.96
N ILE A 21 4.57 -0.95 -2.77
CA ILE A 21 3.21 -0.42 -3.07
C ILE A 21 2.35 -1.49 -3.73
N GLU A 22 2.91 -2.24 -4.68
CA GLU A 22 2.17 -3.30 -5.37
C GLU A 22 1.84 -4.45 -4.42
N ARG A 23 2.77 -4.84 -3.54
CA ARG A 23 2.48 -5.80 -2.46
C ARG A 23 1.33 -5.34 -1.56
N MET A 24 1.29 -4.06 -1.18
CA MET A 24 0.18 -3.50 -0.39
C MET A 24 -1.15 -3.52 -1.16
N ARG A 25 -1.13 -3.32 -2.48
CA ARG A 25 -2.32 -3.45 -3.34
C ARG A 25 -2.82 -4.88 -3.38
N GLY A 26 -1.93 -5.85 -3.59
CA GLY A 26 -2.29 -7.28 -3.56
C GLY A 26 -2.91 -7.68 -2.23
N ALA A 27 -2.32 -7.28 -1.10
CA ALA A 27 -2.87 -7.57 0.23
C ALA A 27 -4.29 -7.00 0.42
N LYS A 28 -4.55 -5.77 -0.05
CA LYS A 28 -5.89 -5.17 -0.05
C LYS A 28 -6.87 -6.01 -0.87
N GLN A 29 -6.49 -6.38 -2.09
CA GLN A 29 -7.34 -7.18 -2.98
C GLN A 29 -7.71 -8.53 -2.36
N THR A 30 -6.75 -9.19 -1.69
CA THR A 30 -7.02 -10.43 -0.95
C THR A 30 -8.05 -10.20 0.16
N CYS A 31 -7.93 -9.12 0.93
CA CYS A 31 -8.90 -8.78 1.97
C CYS A 31 -10.30 -8.47 1.38
N GLU A 32 -10.39 -7.81 0.22
CA GLU A 32 -11.65 -7.55 -0.49
C GLU A 32 -12.32 -8.86 -0.92
N ARG A 33 -11.55 -9.80 -1.46
CA ARG A 33 -12.05 -11.13 -1.84
C ARG A 33 -12.58 -11.91 -0.64
N PHE A 34 -11.85 -11.91 0.48
CA PHE A 34 -12.32 -12.57 1.70
C PHE A 34 -13.61 -11.92 2.22
N LYS A 35 -13.66 -10.60 2.27
CA LYS A 35 -14.87 -9.89 2.69
C LYS A 35 -16.07 -10.32 1.85
N HIS A 36 -15.94 -10.29 0.53
CA HIS A 36 -17.03 -10.68 -0.37
C HIS A 36 -17.47 -12.13 -0.14
N ALA A 37 -16.52 -13.06 0.00
CA ALA A 37 -16.84 -14.46 0.29
C ALA A 37 -17.63 -14.64 1.60
N TYR A 38 -17.27 -13.91 2.66
CA TYR A 38 -17.98 -13.98 3.94
C TYR A 38 -19.34 -13.28 3.92
N GLU A 39 -19.50 -12.21 3.15
CA GLU A 39 -20.81 -11.58 2.93
C GLU A 39 -21.75 -12.51 2.17
N SER A 40 -21.27 -13.17 1.10
CA SER A 40 -22.04 -14.18 0.37
C SER A 40 -22.40 -15.36 1.27
N ARG A 41 -21.46 -15.84 2.08
CA ARG A 41 -21.74 -16.91 3.05
C ARG A 41 -22.79 -16.47 4.07
N ALA A 42 -22.68 -15.28 4.65
CA ALA A 42 -23.67 -14.79 5.61
C ALA A 42 -25.08 -14.72 5.01
N LEU A 43 -25.22 -14.29 3.75
CA LEU A 43 -26.50 -14.28 3.04
C LEU A 43 -27.07 -15.69 2.85
N LEU A 44 -26.22 -16.65 2.45
CA LEU A 44 -26.61 -18.06 2.30
C LEU A 44 -27.12 -18.64 3.64
N GLU A 45 -26.38 -18.43 4.73
CA GLU A 45 -26.75 -18.93 6.07
C GLU A 45 -28.08 -18.29 6.54
N GLU A 46 -28.31 -17.02 6.22
CA GLU A 46 -29.56 -16.33 6.54
C GLU A 46 -30.75 -16.89 5.75
N GLU A 47 -30.57 -17.08 4.44
CA GLU A 47 -31.60 -17.65 3.57
C GLU A 47 -31.97 -19.07 4.01
N TYR A 48 -30.98 -19.91 4.32
CA TYR A 48 -31.19 -21.26 4.83
C TYR A 48 -31.98 -21.24 6.14
N GLY A 49 -31.53 -20.44 7.12
CA GLY A 49 -32.22 -20.32 8.42
C GLY A 49 -33.66 -19.83 8.26
N LYS A 50 -33.90 -18.79 7.46
CA LYS A 50 -35.26 -18.27 7.21
C LYS A 50 -36.16 -19.31 6.53
N THR A 51 -35.63 -20.02 5.54
CA THR A 51 -36.38 -21.06 4.83
C THR A 51 -36.74 -22.22 5.76
N LEU A 52 -35.81 -22.64 6.61
CA LEU A 52 -36.05 -23.70 7.58
C LEU A 52 -37.07 -23.30 8.66
N LEU A 53 -37.08 -22.03 9.10
CA LEU A 53 -38.14 -21.49 9.96
C LEU A 53 -39.52 -21.57 9.28
N GLN A 54 -39.59 -21.19 8.00
CA GLN A 54 -40.85 -21.26 7.24
C GLN A 54 -41.34 -22.71 7.09
N ILE A 55 -40.42 -23.66 6.85
CA ILE A 55 -40.75 -25.10 6.82
C ILE A 55 -41.32 -25.53 8.18
N THR A 56 -40.63 -25.20 9.27
CA THR A 56 -41.06 -25.53 10.64
C THR A 56 -42.46 -25.00 10.95
N GLN A 57 -42.74 -23.75 10.58
CA GLN A 57 -44.05 -23.13 10.79
C GLN A 57 -45.18 -23.78 9.99
N LYS A 58 -44.88 -24.36 8.82
CA LYS A 58 -45.86 -25.06 7.98
C LYS A 58 -46.16 -26.48 8.47
N GLN A 59 -45.24 -27.09 9.21
CA GLN A 59 -45.33 -28.48 9.68
C GLN A 59 -46.11 -28.65 10.99
N LYS A 60 -46.96 -27.68 11.38
CA LYS A 60 -47.73 -27.72 12.63
C LYS A 60 -48.44 -29.06 12.80
N THR A 61 -48.21 -29.70 13.95
CA THR A 61 -48.77 -31.00 14.32
C THR A 61 -50.30 -30.95 14.26
N SER A 62 -50.92 -31.92 13.55
CA SER A 62 -52.39 -32.03 13.50
C SER A 62 -52.96 -32.21 14.90
N SER A 63 -54.14 -31.65 15.18
CA SER A 63 -54.86 -31.87 16.44
C SER A 63 -55.30 -33.32 16.64
N THR A 64 -55.25 -34.14 15.58
CA THR A 64 -55.60 -35.56 15.59
C THR A 64 -54.44 -36.49 15.93
N GLU A 65 -53.19 -36.01 15.88
CA GLU A 65 -52.00 -36.80 16.23
C GLU A 65 -51.83 -36.86 17.76
N ASN A 66 -51.62 -38.05 18.30
CA ASN A 66 -51.57 -38.28 19.75
C ASN A 66 -50.51 -39.33 20.14
N GLY A 67 -50.28 -39.47 21.45
CA GLY A 67 -49.31 -40.43 21.98
C GLY A 67 -47.85 -40.14 21.57
N SER A 68 -47.09 -41.20 21.35
CA SER A 68 -45.65 -41.12 21.00
C SER A 68 -45.38 -40.43 19.65
N SER A 69 -46.32 -40.54 18.70
CA SER A 69 -46.18 -39.93 17.37
C SER A 69 -46.20 -38.41 17.45
N LYS A 70 -47.14 -37.83 18.22
CA LYS A 70 -47.15 -36.40 18.52
C LYS A 70 -45.84 -35.92 19.15
N ILE A 71 -45.32 -36.66 20.14
CA ILE A 71 -44.05 -36.32 20.80
C ILE A 71 -42.89 -36.31 19.79
N ALA A 72 -42.84 -37.27 18.88
CA ALA A 72 -41.83 -37.33 17.83
C ALA A 72 -41.93 -36.14 16.86
N MET A 73 -43.14 -35.75 16.44
CA MET A 73 -43.35 -34.59 15.56
C MET A 73 -42.97 -33.27 16.24
N ASP A 74 -43.39 -33.08 17.49
CA ASP A 74 -43.07 -31.88 18.27
C ASP A 74 -41.55 -31.78 18.50
N THR A 75 -40.88 -32.92 18.75
CA THR A 75 -39.41 -32.98 18.86
C THR A 75 -38.75 -32.60 17.53
N MET A 76 -39.22 -33.12 16.41
CA MET A 76 -38.69 -32.80 15.08
C MET A 76 -38.81 -31.29 14.79
N GLN A 77 -39.96 -30.68 15.06
CA GLN A 77 -40.15 -29.23 14.90
C GLN A 77 -39.17 -28.43 15.77
N ALA A 78 -38.99 -28.82 17.04
CA ALA A 78 -38.04 -28.17 17.94
C ALA A 78 -36.60 -28.26 17.42
N GLN A 79 -36.20 -29.41 16.87
CA GLN A 79 -34.88 -29.57 16.25
C GLN A 79 -34.71 -28.69 15.02
N PHE A 80 -35.71 -28.62 14.13
CA PHE A 80 -35.64 -27.77 12.94
C PHE A 80 -35.56 -26.28 13.31
N GLN A 81 -36.36 -25.86 14.30
CA GLN A 81 -36.31 -24.50 14.85
C GLN A 81 -34.91 -24.18 15.38
N SER A 82 -34.34 -25.06 16.21
CA SER A 82 -33.00 -24.89 16.80
C SER A 82 -31.89 -24.77 15.74
N VAL A 83 -31.92 -25.64 14.72
CA VAL A 83 -30.98 -25.57 13.59
C VAL A 83 -31.15 -24.25 12.84
N ALA A 84 -32.40 -23.85 12.53
CA ALA A 84 -32.67 -22.61 11.82
C ALA A 84 -32.13 -21.38 12.56
N GLU A 85 -32.39 -21.30 13.87
CA GLU A 85 -31.88 -20.23 14.74
C GLU A 85 -30.34 -20.22 14.79
N SER A 86 -29.71 -21.41 14.82
CA SER A 86 -28.24 -21.53 14.80
C SER A 86 -27.63 -20.97 13.50
N HIS A 87 -28.25 -21.23 12.34
CA HIS A 87 -27.80 -20.68 11.06
C HIS A 87 -28.00 -19.15 10.97
N LEU A 88 -29.13 -18.64 11.47
CA LEU A 88 -29.37 -17.19 11.56
C LEU A 88 -28.34 -16.52 12.48
N HIS A 89 -28.04 -17.13 13.63
CA HIS A 89 -27.03 -16.64 14.54
C HIS A 89 -25.64 -16.63 13.89
N LEU A 90 -25.27 -17.71 13.20
CA LEU A 90 -24.01 -17.78 12.44
C LEU A 90 -23.92 -16.68 11.38
N SER A 91 -24.98 -16.43 10.61
CA SER A 91 -25.04 -15.33 9.65
C SER A 91 -24.68 -13.98 10.28
N ASN A 92 -25.25 -13.68 11.45
CA ASN A 92 -24.97 -12.46 12.18
C ASN A 92 -23.51 -12.41 12.68
N LEU A 93 -23.00 -13.51 13.24
CA LEU A 93 -21.59 -13.60 13.67
C LEU A 93 -20.62 -13.37 12.50
N LEU A 94 -20.91 -13.93 11.31
CA LEU A 94 -20.07 -13.72 10.13
C LEU A 94 -20.04 -12.23 9.71
N ARG A 95 -21.15 -11.51 9.85
CA ARG A 95 -21.21 -10.08 9.56
C ARG A 95 -20.42 -9.26 10.59
N GLU A 96 -20.71 -9.48 11.87
CA GLU A 96 -20.17 -8.69 12.97
C GLU A 96 -18.68 -8.94 13.21
N ASN A 97 -18.26 -10.22 13.20
CA ASN A 97 -16.91 -10.61 13.58
C ASN A 97 -15.96 -10.73 12.39
N ILE A 98 -16.46 -10.73 11.16
CA ILE A 98 -15.62 -10.89 9.96
C ILE A 98 -15.83 -9.76 8.96
N ALA A 99 -17.03 -9.59 8.40
CA ALA A 99 -17.27 -8.62 7.32
C ALA A 99 -17.03 -7.16 7.77
N VAL A 100 -17.49 -6.80 8.97
CA VAL A 100 -17.30 -5.45 9.55
C VAL A 100 -15.81 -5.18 9.86
N PRO A 101 -15.08 -6.05 10.58
CA PRO A 101 -13.64 -5.88 10.80
C PRO A 101 -12.83 -5.81 9.51
N LEU A 102 -13.13 -6.64 8.50
CA LEU A 102 -12.47 -6.58 7.19
C LEU A 102 -12.74 -5.24 6.49
N SER A 103 -13.96 -4.72 6.57
CA SER A 103 -14.30 -3.40 6.02
C SER A 103 -13.50 -2.28 6.69
N LYS A 104 -13.37 -2.33 8.03
CA LYS A 104 -12.55 -1.38 8.79
C LYS A 104 -11.07 -1.47 8.40
N LEU A 105 -10.53 -2.69 8.28
CA LEU A 105 -9.15 -2.94 7.87
C LEU A 105 -8.88 -2.40 6.46
N LEU A 106 -9.76 -2.68 5.50
CA LEU A 106 -9.65 -2.20 4.12
C LEU A 106 -9.64 -0.67 4.04
N ASN A 107 -10.50 -0.01 4.80
CA ASN A 107 -10.50 1.46 4.85
C ASN A 107 -9.20 2.01 5.46
N LYS A 108 -8.71 1.41 6.55
CA LYS A 108 -7.44 1.78 7.18
C LYS A 108 -6.27 1.60 6.21
N GLN A 109 -6.19 0.46 5.51
CA GLN A 109 -5.16 0.20 4.49
C GLN A 109 -5.22 1.22 3.35
N ARG A 110 -6.42 1.59 2.90
CA ARG A 110 -6.61 2.60 1.85
C ARG A 110 -6.04 3.96 2.25
N ILE A 111 -6.35 4.42 3.46
CA ILE A 111 -5.90 5.72 3.99
C ILE A 111 -4.38 5.71 4.14
N LEU A 112 -3.84 4.74 4.88
CA LEU A 112 -2.39 4.64 5.13
C LEU A 112 -1.59 4.57 3.83
N ARG A 113 -2.03 3.78 2.85
CA ARG A 113 -1.35 3.68 1.56
C ARG A 113 -1.36 5.02 0.82
N LYS A 114 -2.48 5.74 0.83
CA LYS A 114 -2.59 7.04 0.15
C LYS A 114 -1.64 8.07 0.78
N GLU A 115 -1.64 8.16 2.11
CA GLU A 115 -0.76 9.07 2.87
C GLU A 115 0.72 8.77 2.60
N LEU A 116 1.11 7.49 2.68
CA LEU A 116 2.49 7.06 2.40
C LEU A 116 2.89 7.36 0.96
N GLN A 117 2.03 7.06 -0.02
CA GLN A 117 2.32 7.33 -1.43
C GLN A 117 2.50 8.83 -1.70
N THR A 118 1.67 9.69 -1.10
CA THR A 118 1.82 11.15 -1.20
C THR A 118 3.13 11.63 -0.58
N SER A 119 3.47 11.15 0.62
CA SER A 119 4.71 11.51 1.30
C SER A 119 5.96 11.09 0.51
N ILE A 120 5.95 9.86 0.00
CA ILE A 120 7.02 9.30 -0.84
C ILE A 120 7.18 10.13 -2.11
N GLN A 121 6.08 10.43 -2.81
CA GLN A 121 6.12 11.19 -4.05
C GLN A 121 6.73 12.59 -3.85
N LYS A 122 6.39 13.24 -2.73
CA LYS A 122 6.96 14.54 -2.36
C LYS A 122 8.47 14.45 -2.15
N SER A 123 8.92 13.50 -1.33
CA SER A 123 10.37 13.28 -1.08
C SER A 123 11.12 12.92 -2.36
N TYR A 124 10.52 12.11 -3.22
CA TYR A 124 11.10 11.73 -4.50
C TYR A 124 11.24 12.92 -5.45
N SER A 125 10.20 13.74 -5.60
CA SER A 125 10.24 14.96 -6.42
C SER A 125 11.31 15.94 -5.91
N ASN A 126 11.40 16.15 -4.60
CA ASN A 126 12.44 16.98 -4.00
C ASN A 126 13.86 16.45 -4.31
N ARG A 127 14.06 15.13 -4.17
CA ARG A 127 15.33 14.48 -4.52
C ARG A 127 15.65 14.68 -6.00
N GLN A 128 14.68 14.53 -6.91
CA GLN A 128 14.91 14.74 -8.35
C GLN A 128 15.36 16.17 -8.65
N ILE A 129 14.75 17.18 -8.01
CA ILE A 129 15.15 18.59 -8.14
C ILE A 129 16.60 18.78 -7.66
N GLN A 130 16.94 18.23 -6.49
CA GLN A 130 18.31 18.31 -5.95
C GLN A 130 19.32 17.62 -6.87
N VAL A 131 19.02 16.41 -7.36
CA VAL A 131 19.87 15.68 -8.31
C VAL A 131 20.06 16.48 -9.59
N HIS A 132 19.01 17.08 -10.14
CA HIS A 132 19.11 17.91 -11.33
C HIS A 132 19.97 19.16 -11.08
N PHE A 133 19.80 19.83 -9.94
CA PHE A 133 20.60 20.98 -9.55
C PHE A 133 22.10 20.63 -9.43
N VAL A 134 22.42 19.54 -8.73
CA VAL A 134 23.79 19.02 -8.58
C VAL A 134 24.40 18.65 -9.94
N ARG A 135 23.66 17.94 -10.79
CA ARG A 135 24.09 17.60 -12.16
C ARG A 135 24.39 18.83 -13.00
N ARG A 136 23.52 19.87 -12.92
CA ARG A 136 23.73 21.14 -13.63
C ARG A 136 24.95 21.89 -13.11
N ALA A 137 25.14 21.94 -11.80
CA ALA A 137 26.32 22.57 -11.18
C ALA A 137 27.61 21.85 -11.59
N HIS A 138 27.62 20.51 -11.59
CA HIS A 138 28.74 19.70 -12.05
C HIS A 138 29.04 19.91 -13.54
N LYS A 139 28.02 19.92 -14.40
CA LYS A 139 28.19 20.23 -15.83
C LYS A 139 28.80 21.61 -16.04
N ARG A 140 28.32 22.63 -15.31
CA ARG A 140 28.85 23.99 -15.39
C ARG A 140 30.29 24.05 -14.89
N HIS A 141 30.61 23.39 -13.78
CA HIS A 141 31.97 23.28 -13.26
C HIS A 141 32.94 22.77 -14.34
N ASN A 142 32.58 21.68 -15.02
CA ASN A 142 33.41 21.11 -16.08
C ASN A 142 33.58 22.06 -17.27
N LEU A 143 32.52 22.77 -17.66
CA LEU A 143 32.58 23.79 -18.72
C LEU A 143 33.48 24.98 -18.35
N GLU A 144 33.45 25.45 -17.09
CA GLU A 144 34.33 26.54 -16.65
C GLU A 144 35.80 26.10 -16.62
N ILE A 145 36.09 24.84 -16.27
CA ILE A 145 37.46 24.28 -16.38
C ILE A 145 37.92 24.27 -17.83
N GLU A 146 37.11 23.75 -18.75
CA GLU A 146 37.44 23.69 -20.17
C GLU A 146 37.69 25.09 -20.74
N LYS A 147 36.82 26.05 -20.41
CA LYS A 147 36.97 27.45 -20.81
C LYS A 147 38.24 28.09 -20.24
N ALA A 148 38.54 27.86 -18.96
CA ALA A 148 39.76 28.36 -18.33
C ALA A 148 41.01 27.82 -19.03
N ASN A 149 41.04 26.53 -19.36
CA ASN A 149 42.15 25.90 -20.09
C ASN A 149 42.36 26.53 -21.46
N LEU A 150 41.28 26.76 -22.22
CA LEU A 150 41.35 27.42 -23.53
C LEU A 150 41.87 28.87 -23.43
N LEU A 151 41.38 29.63 -22.46
CA LEU A 151 41.83 31.01 -22.25
C LEU A 151 43.30 31.08 -21.84
N VAL A 152 43.76 30.17 -20.99
CA VAL A 152 45.18 30.07 -20.58
C VAL A 152 46.07 29.73 -21.78
N GLN A 153 45.62 28.86 -22.70
CA GLN A 153 46.36 28.54 -23.93
C GLN A 153 46.51 29.74 -24.88
N GLN A 154 45.57 30.69 -24.85
CA GLN A 154 45.61 31.90 -25.69
C GLN A 154 46.55 33.00 -25.15
N GLN A 155 47.00 32.91 -23.89
CA GLN A 155 47.88 33.90 -23.29
C GLN A 155 49.36 33.60 -23.59
N VAL A 156 50.13 34.63 -23.93
CA VAL A 156 51.56 34.51 -24.29
C VAL A 156 52.47 34.63 -23.07
N SER A 157 52.13 35.51 -22.12
CA SER A 157 52.92 35.77 -20.90
C SER A 157 52.50 34.85 -19.75
N GLU A 158 53.49 34.30 -19.04
CA GLU A 158 53.28 33.43 -17.88
C GLU A 158 52.50 34.12 -16.75
N LYS A 159 52.72 35.43 -16.57
CA LYS A 159 52.00 36.24 -15.59
C LYS A 159 50.50 36.34 -15.91
N ASP A 160 50.15 36.45 -17.19
CA ASP A 160 48.77 36.59 -17.66
C ASP A 160 48.01 35.25 -17.64
N LYS A 161 48.72 34.14 -17.89
CA LYS A 161 48.22 32.78 -17.68
C LYS A 161 47.81 32.55 -16.23
N ILE A 162 48.69 32.90 -15.29
CA ILE A 162 48.45 32.74 -13.84
C ILE A 162 47.28 33.62 -13.39
N ALA A 163 47.20 34.87 -13.86
CA ALA A 163 46.10 35.77 -13.52
C ALA A 163 44.74 35.23 -14.03
N THR A 164 44.71 34.75 -15.28
CA THR A 164 43.51 34.19 -15.92
C THR A 164 43.03 32.91 -15.20
N PHE A 165 43.95 32.00 -14.88
CA PHE A 165 43.63 30.80 -14.12
C PHE A 165 43.11 31.12 -12.71
N LYS A 166 43.76 32.06 -12.01
CA LYS A 166 43.36 32.48 -10.65
C LYS A 166 41.96 33.10 -10.63
N ALA A 167 41.61 33.88 -11.64
CA ALA A 167 40.26 34.44 -11.79
C ALA A 167 39.19 33.36 -12.03
N ALA A 168 39.49 32.39 -12.89
CA ALA A 168 38.58 31.27 -13.16
C ALA A 168 38.42 30.32 -11.94
N SER A 169 39.49 30.10 -11.17
CA SER A 169 39.52 29.23 -9.99
C SER A 169 38.45 29.61 -8.97
N VAL A 170 38.18 30.91 -8.77
CA VAL A 170 37.14 31.37 -7.82
C VAL A 170 35.75 30.83 -8.18
N THR A 171 35.42 30.80 -9.47
CA THR A 171 34.12 30.31 -9.95
C THR A 171 34.05 28.78 -9.93
N ILE A 172 35.15 28.13 -10.32
CA ILE A 172 35.32 26.67 -10.27
C ILE A 172 35.15 26.18 -8.81
N ASP A 173 35.84 26.79 -7.85
CA ASP A 173 35.77 26.45 -6.43
C ASP A 173 34.37 26.68 -5.83
N LYS A 174 33.66 27.70 -6.30
CA LYS A 174 32.28 27.94 -5.87
C LYS A 174 31.35 26.83 -6.36
N LEU A 175 31.48 26.42 -7.62
CA LEU A 175 30.66 25.34 -8.19
C LEU A 175 31.04 23.98 -7.59
N SER A 176 32.32 23.75 -7.29
CA SER A 176 32.81 22.51 -6.66
C SER A 176 32.19 22.30 -5.28
N LYS A 177 32.10 23.36 -4.48
CA LYS A 177 31.41 23.32 -3.17
C LYS A 177 29.93 22.97 -3.30
N VAL A 178 29.25 23.45 -4.33
CA VAL A 178 27.80 23.25 -4.53
C VAL A 178 27.46 21.78 -4.82
N TYR A 179 28.22 21.08 -5.67
CA TYR A 179 27.91 19.68 -5.98
C TYR A 179 28.56 18.67 -5.01
N SER A 180 29.56 19.08 -4.22
CA SER A 180 30.21 18.22 -3.21
C SER A 180 29.54 18.25 -1.84
N SER A 181 28.77 19.30 -1.52
CA SER A 181 28.02 19.44 -0.27
C SER A 181 26.98 18.33 0.04
N PRO A 182 26.23 17.78 -0.95
CA PRO A 182 25.21 16.75 -0.68
C PRO A 182 25.73 15.41 -0.17
N TRP A 183 27.04 15.15 -0.25
CA TRP A 183 27.65 13.85 0.08
C TRP A 183 28.37 13.84 1.43
N LYS A 184 28.28 14.92 2.22
CA LYS A 184 28.96 15.07 3.52
C LYS A 184 28.04 14.88 4.75
N GLY A 185 26.83 14.36 4.54
CA GLY A 185 25.86 14.05 5.60
C GLY A 185 25.71 12.55 5.80
#